data_AF-A0A850SNH1-F1
#
_entry.id   AF-A0A850SNH1-F1
#
_cell.length_a   1.000
_cell.length_b   1.000
_cell.length_c   1.000
_cell.angle_alpha   90.00
_cell.angle_beta   90.00
_cell.angle_gamma   90.00
#
_symmetry.space_group_name_H-M   'P 1'
#
loop_
_entity.id
_entity.type
_entity.pdbx_description
1 polymer ?
#
loop_
_entity_poly.entity_id
_entity_poly.type
_entity_poly.pdbx_seq_one_letter_code
_entity_poly.pdbx_strand_id
1 'polypeptide(L)'
;MKWIADYLNGRPEIGDVYIEARYAAAFSGINLGARPDPKFYALELVGSPHVTDREEVFIEGFRRMLAALKAGGKRVTILLDYPELDFEPRTCFGWRRGAACGMAAEDVAARQAPYMSAVRRLAAEFENTAIFDLKSLLCTPTACAAEIGGQPLYRSTSHISEIGAMTLVESGKRIPVPADRAAASSVSR
;
A
#
# COMPACT_ATOMS: atom_id res chain seq x y z
N MET A 1 -15.79 -2.35 -3.68
CA MET A 1 -15.41 -1.56 -2.49
C MET A 1 -16.56 -0.82 -1.80
N LYS A 2 -17.72 -0.57 -2.46
CA LYS A 2 -18.84 0.17 -1.86
C LYS A 2 -19.25 -0.34 -0.46
N TRP A 3 -19.36 -1.65 -0.28
CA TRP A 3 -19.77 -2.24 0.99
C TRP A 3 -18.82 -1.95 2.17
N ILE A 4 -17.51 -1.83 1.93
CA ILE A 4 -16.52 -1.54 2.98
C ILE A 4 -16.68 -0.09 3.44
N ALA A 5 -16.78 0.85 2.50
CA ALA A 5 -17.00 2.25 2.84
C ALA A 5 -18.33 2.43 3.59
N ASP A 6 -19.41 1.77 3.14
CA ASP A 6 -20.70 1.78 3.83
C ASP A 6 -20.58 1.22 5.27
N TYR A 7 -19.89 0.09 5.45
CA TYR A 7 -19.65 -0.53 6.75
C TYR A 7 -18.88 0.40 7.70
N LEU A 8 -17.79 1.01 7.22
CA LEU A 8 -16.97 1.92 8.03
C LEU A 8 -17.74 3.20 8.37
N ASN A 9 -18.52 3.73 7.43
CA ASN A 9 -19.30 4.94 7.63
C ASN A 9 -20.48 4.72 8.59
N GLY A 10 -21.02 3.51 8.69
CA GLY A 10 -22.02 3.13 9.70
C GLY A 10 -21.47 3.04 11.13
N ARG A 11 -20.15 3.23 11.33
CA ARG A 11 -19.46 3.06 12.60
C ARG A 11 -18.71 4.33 13.00
N PRO A 12 -19.37 5.28 13.70
CA PRO A 12 -18.74 6.53 14.10
C PRO A 12 -17.56 6.34 15.07
N GLU A 13 -17.50 5.21 15.78
CA GLU A 13 -16.37 4.84 16.63
C GLU A 13 -15.07 4.59 15.87
N ILE A 14 -15.14 4.29 14.56
CA ILE A 14 -13.98 4.13 13.69
C ILE A 14 -13.66 5.47 13.05
N GLY A 15 -12.74 6.24 13.64
CA GLY A 15 -12.28 7.52 13.08
C GLY A 15 -11.13 7.37 12.08
N ASP A 16 -10.17 6.49 12.38
CA ASP A 16 -8.94 6.30 11.61
C ASP A 16 -9.03 5.03 10.76
N VAL A 17 -8.72 5.16 9.47
CA VAL A 17 -8.74 4.07 8.49
C VAL A 17 -7.38 3.98 7.81
N TYR A 18 -6.71 2.86 8.01
CA TYR A 18 -5.46 2.54 7.32
C TYR A 18 -5.77 1.64 6.13
N ILE A 19 -5.35 2.08 4.94
CA ILE A 19 -5.56 1.32 3.71
C ILE A 19 -4.21 0.81 3.26
N GLU A 20 -4.10 -0.51 3.14
CA GLU A 20 -3.01 -1.21 2.48
C GLU A 20 -3.61 -2.11 1.40
N ALA A 21 -2.89 -2.27 0.31
CA ALA A 21 -3.20 -3.21 -0.75
C ALA A 21 -1.91 -3.54 -1.48
N ARG A 22 -1.98 -4.44 -2.48
CA ARG A 22 -0.89 -4.65 -3.44
C ARG A 22 -1.00 -3.66 -4.59
N TYR A 23 -0.68 -2.38 -4.35
CA TYR A 23 -0.98 -1.31 -5.30
C TYR A 23 -0.26 -1.49 -6.62
N ALA A 24 1.01 -1.88 -6.59
CA ALA A 24 1.79 -2.07 -7.79
C ALA A 24 1.16 -3.13 -8.71
N ALA A 25 0.64 -4.22 -8.13
CA ALA A 25 0.02 -5.31 -8.87
C ALA A 25 -1.42 -4.99 -9.30
N ALA A 26 -2.20 -4.30 -8.47
CA ALA A 26 -3.53 -3.83 -8.84
C ALA A 26 -3.47 -2.83 -10.01
N PHE A 27 -2.52 -1.88 -9.94
CA PHE A 27 -2.33 -0.84 -10.94
C PHE A 27 -1.84 -1.41 -12.28
N SER A 28 -0.82 -2.28 -12.28
CA SER A 28 -0.26 -2.84 -13.52
C SER A 28 -1.01 -4.06 -14.05
N GLY A 29 -1.77 -4.76 -13.20
CA GLY A 29 -2.32 -6.08 -13.51
C GLY A 29 -1.28 -7.20 -13.55
N ILE A 30 -0.04 -6.93 -13.10
CA ILE A 30 1.08 -7.86 -13.18
C ILE A 30 1.66 -8.08 -11.78
N ASN A 31 1.83 -9.35 -11.42
CA ASN A 31 2.60 -9.78 -10.25
C ASN A 31 4.10 -9.78 -10.60
N LEU A 32 4.94 -9.18 -9.76
CA LEU A 32 6.40 -9.24 -9.92
C LEU A 32 6.87 -10.71 -9.84
N GLY A 33 7.78 -11.10 -10.75
CA GLY A 33 8.32 -12.46 -10.84
C GLY A 33 7.36 -13.54 -11.35
N ALA A 34 6.09 -13.20 -11.62
CA ALA A 34 5.12 -14.13 -12.17
C ALA A 34 4.89 -13.88 -13.67
N ARG A 35 4.40 -14.91 -14.37
CA ARG A 35 3.88 -14.71 -15.73
C ARG A 35 2.66 -13.79 -15.68
N PRO A 36 2.53 -12.82 -16.60
CA PRO A 36 1.30 -12.04 -16.72
C PRO A 36 0.09 -12.97 -16.89
N ASP A 37 -0.92 -12.83 -16.04
CA ASP A 37 -2.17 -13.55 -16.17
C ASP A 37 -3.32 -12.55 -15.97
N PRO A 38 -4.13 -12.31 -17.03
CA PRO A 38 -5.17 -11.30 -17.03
C PRO A 38 -6.31 -11.57 -16.04
N LYS A 39 -6.39 -12.77 -15.46
CA LYS A 39 -7.36 -13.11 -14.41
C LYS A 39 -6.89 -12.66 -13.02
N PHE A 40 -5.58 -12.50 -12.81
CA PHE A 40 -5.06 -11.95 -11.55
C PHE A 40 -5.34 -10.44 -11.50
N TYR A 41 -5.91 -9.98 -10.38
CA TYR A 41 -6.34 -8.59 -10.18
C TYR A 41 -7.29 -8.08 -11.26
N ALA A 42 -8.28 -8.87 -11.69
CA ALA A 42 -9.39 -8.31 -12.44
C ALA A 42 -9.99 -7.13 -11.64
N LEU A 43 -9.96 -5.93 -12.24
CA LEU A 43 -10.50 -4.71 -11.66
C LEU A 43 -11.64 -4.24 -12.55
N GLU A 44 -12.75 -3.88 -11.92
CA GLU A 44 -13.91 -3.32 -12.58
C GLU A 44 -14.41 -2.11 -11.80
N LEU A 45 -14.81 -1.07 -12.52
CA LEU A 45 -15.39 0.11 -11.91
C LEU A 45 -16.90 -0.10 -11.69
N VAL A 46 -17.28 -0.31 -10.43
CA VAL A 46 -18.68 -0.53 -10.05
C VAL A 46 -19.55 0.65 -10.50
N GLY A 47 -20.61 0.35 -11.26
CA GLY A 47 -21.52 1.34 -11.83
C GLY A 47 -21.01 2.02 -13.11
N SER A 48 -19.84 1.64 -13.62
CA SER A 48 -19.26 2.19 -14.85
C SER A 48 -18.48 1.11 -15.64
N PRO A 49 -19.13 0.00 -16.04
CA PRO A 49 -18.46 -1.15 -16.66
C PRO A 49 -17.85 -0.87 -18.05
N HIS A 50 -18.16 0.27 -18.65
CA HIS A 50 -17.57 0.73 -19.91
C HIS A 50 -16.16 1.31 -19.73
N VAL A 51 -15.76 1.65 -18.51
CA VAL A 51 -14.38 2.05 -18.20
C VAL A 51 -13.56 0.77 -18.09
N THR A 52 -12.76 0.50 -19.13
CA THR A 52 -11.97 -0.73 -19.25
C THR A 52 -10.47 -0.49 -19.14
N ASP A 53 -10.03 0.77 -19.20
CA ASP A 53 -8.64 1.12 -18.91
C ASP A 53 -8.34 0.85 -17.44
N ARG A 54 -7.34 0.00 -17.17
CA ARG A 54 -7.05 -0.48 -15.83
C ARG A 54 -6.59 0.65 -14.89
N GLU A 55 -5.75 1.55 -15.38
CA GLU A 55 -5.24 2.66 -14.59
C GLU A 55 -6.39 3.60 -14.23
N GLU A 56 -7.29 3.87 -15.17
CA GLU A 56 -8.50 4.65 -14.95
C GLU A 56 -9.44 3.98 -13.95
N VAL A 57 -9.70 2.68 -14.09
CA VAL A 57 -10.51 1.90 -13.13
C VAL A 57 -9.90 1.99 -11.73
N PHE A 58 -8.59 1.83 -11.60
CA PHE A 58 -7.88 1.95 -10.32
C PHE A 58 -8.04 3.36 -9.73
N ILE A 59 -7.72 4.39 -10.51
CA ILE A 59 -7.71 5.78 -10.07
C ILE A 59 -9.11 6.21 -9.65
N GLU A 60 -10.12 5.97 -10.50
CA GLU A 60 -11.49 6.40 -10.22
C GLU A 60 -12.14 5.56 -9.12
N GLY A 61 -11.87 4.25 -9.08
CA GLY A 61 -12.32 3.39 -8.00
C GLY A 61 -11.77 3.84 -6.65
N PHE A 62 -10.47 4.17 -6.59
CA PHE A 62 -9.83 4.65 -5.37
C PHE A 62 -10.33 6.04 -4.98
N ARG A 63 -10.47 6.97 -5.94
CA ARG A 63 -11.08 8.29 -5.71
C ARG A 63 -12.46 8.18 -5.08
N ARG A 64 -13.34 7.33 -5.63
CA ARG A 64 -14.69 7.09 -5.10
C ARG A 64 -14.67 6.55 -3.67
N MET A 65 -13.72 5.67 -3.35
CA MET A 65 -13.56 5.16 -1.99
C MET A 65 -13.11 6.27 -1.01
N LEU A 66 -12.10 7.05 -1.37
CA LEU A 66 -11.62 8.16 -0.53
C LEU A 66 -12.71 9.21 -0.31
N ALA A 67 -13.49 9.55 -1.35
CA ALA A 67 -14.64 10.44 -1.26
C ALA A 67 -15.71 9.90 -0.31
N ALA A 68 -16.04 8.60 -0.41
CA ALA A 68 -17.01 7.98 0.48
C ALA A 68 -16.54 7.98 1.95
N LEU A 69 -15.26 7.69 2.21
CA LEU A 69 -14.68 7.74 3.55
C LEU A 69 -14.64 9.18 4.11
N LYS A 70 -14.29 10.17 3.28
CA LYS A 70 -14.37 11.60 3.64
C LYS A 70 -15.78 12.00 4.05
N ALA A 71 -16.79 11.60 3.28
CA ALA A 71 -18.19 11.89 3.58
C ALA A 71 -18.65 11.27 4.92
N GLY A 72 -18.06 10.14 5.32
CA GLY A 72 -18.29 9.51 6.63
C GLY A 72 -17.42 10.05 7.77
N GLY A 73 -16.70 11.16 7.56
CA GLY A 73 -15.85 11.79 8.58
C GLY A 73 -14.58 11.00 8.92
N LYS A 74 -14.14 10.09 8.05
CA LYS A 74 -12.97 9.24 8.32
C LYS A 74 -11.67 9.97 8.02
N ARG A 75 -10.63 9.72 8.82
CA ARG A 75 -9.24 10.10 8.53
C ARG A 75 -8.55 8.90 7.93
N VAL A 76 -7.99 9.06 6.74
CA VAL A 76 -7.43 7.97 5.96
C VAL A 76 -5.92 8.08 5.92
N THR A 77 -5.22 6.98 6.16
CA THR A 77 -3.80 6.89 5.87
C THR A 77 -3.56 5.74 4.90
N ILE A 78 -3.02 6.07 3.73
CA ILE A 78 -2.65 5.10 2.70
C ILE A 78 -1.22 4.62 3.00
N LEU A 79 -1.09 3.33 3.27
CA LEU A 79 0.18 2.65 3.50
C LEU A 79 0.70 2.14 2.16
N LEU A 80 1.63 2.85 1.51
CA LEU A 80 2.22 2.42 0.24
C LEU A 80 2.96 1.10 0.43
N ASP A 81 3.05 0.31 -0.65
CA ASP A 81 3.60 -1.04 -0.64
C ASP A 81 4.98 -1.09 0.04
N TYR A 82 5.21 -2.12 0.85
CA TYR A 82 6.56 -2.63 1.08
C TYR A 82 7.13 -3.23 -0.23
N PRO A 83 8.44 -3.48 -0.34
CA PRO A 83 9.03 -4.07 -1.54
C PRO A 83 8.37 -5.42 -1.89
N GLU A 84 7.97 -5.60 -3.16
CA GLU A 84 7.72 -6.94 -3.70
C GLU A 84 9.07 -7.56 -4.08
N LEU A 85 9.29 -8.84 -3.78
CA LEU A 85 10.49 -9.58 -4.18
C LEU A 85 10.31 -10.20 -5.57
N ASP A 86 11.35 -10.12 -6.41
CA ASP A 86 11.44 -10.83 -7.69
C ASP A 86 12.03 -12.25 -7.55
N PHE A 87 12.34 -12.66 -6.32
CA PHE A 87 12.83 -13.99 -5.97
C PHE A 87 12.06 -14.61 -4.80
N GLU A 88 12.08 -15.93 -4.71
CA GLU A 88 11.48 -16.67 -3.60
C GLU A 88 12.29 -16.49 -2.30
N PRO A 89 11.74 -15.92 -1.22
CA PRO A 89 12.51 -15.63 -0.01
C PRO A 89 13.10 -16.88 0.65
N ARG A 90 12.57 -18.08 0.37
CA ARG A 90 13.14 -19.34 0.87
C ARG A 90 14.55 -19.61 0.35
N THR A 91 14.97 -19.01 -0.75
CA THR A 91 16.34 -19.13 -1.28
C THR A 91 17.37 -18.38 -0.44
N CYS A 92 16.92 -17.51 0.46
CA CYS A 92 17.77 -16.79 1.39
C CYS A 92 18.28 -17.60 2.57
N PHE A 93 17.72 -18.79 2.78
CA PHE A 93 17.97 -19.58 3.98
C PHE A 93 18.43 -21.00 3.62
N GLY A 94 19.19 -21.61 4.53
CA GLY A 94 19.69 -22.97 4.38
C GLY A 94 20.97 -23.09 3.55
N TRP A 95 21.31 -24.33 3.19
CA TRP A 95 22.63 -24.69 2.64
C TRP A 95 22.82 -24.26 1.18
N ARG A 96 21.74 -23.82 0.52
CA ARG A 96 21.75 -23.26 -0.85
C ARG A 96 21.61 -21.74 -0.87
N ARG A 97 21.91 -21.07 0.25
CA ARG A 97 21.84 -19.60 0.36
C ARG A 97 22.68 -18.94 -0.72
N GLY A 98 22.03 -18.11 -1.55
CA GLY A 98 22.69 -17.26 -2.53
C GLY A 98 23.45 -16.09 -1.88
N ALA A 99 24.19 -15.33 -2.69
CA ALA A 99 25.15 -14.34 -2.18
C ALA A 99 24.53 -13.04 -1.61
N ALA A 100 23.25 -12.73 -1.88
CA ALA A 100 22.58 -11.54 -1.33
C ALA A 100 21.08 -11.76 -1.16
N CYS A 101 20.55 -11.31 0.00
CA CYS A 101 19.15 -11.42 0.39
C CYS A 101 18.47 -10.06 0.45
N GLY A 102 18.16 -9.57 -0.73
CA GLY A 102 17.55 -8.27 -0.93
C GLY A 102 17.49 -7.92 -2.41
N MET A 103 16.90 -6.77 -2.70
CA MET A 103 16.83 -6.19 -4.04
C MET A 103 17.54 -4.85 -4.08
N ALA A 104 17.94 -4.41 -5.26
CA ALA A 104 18.39 -3.03 -5.43
C ALA A 104 17.22 -2.08 -5.16
N ALA A 105 17.47 -0.99 -4.43
CA ALA A 105 16.43 -0.02 -4.11
C ALA A 105 15.85 0.66 -5.38
N GLU A 106 16.66 0.74 -6.44
CA GLU A 106 16.24 1.28 -7.74
C GLU A 106 15.20 0.41 -8.43
N ASP A 107 15.33 -0.92 -8.40
CA ASP A 107 14.38 -1.85 -9.01
C ASP A 107 13.02 -1.79 -8.30
N VAL A 108 13.05 -1.73 -6.97
CA VAL A 108 11.84 -1.53 -6.15
C VAL A 108 11.21 -0.18 -6.45
N ALA A 109 12.01 0.89 -6.55
CA ALA A 109 11.50 2.21 -6.88
C ALA A 109 10.86 2.24 -8.28
N ALA A 110 11.48 1.62 -9.28
CA ALA A 110 10.94 1.50 -10.63
C ALA A 110 9.61 0.74 -10.65
N ARG A 111 9.52 -0.35 -9.90
CA ARG A 111 8.28 -1.14 -9.76
C ARG A 111 7.13 -0.34 -9.15
N GLN A 112 7.42 0.53 -8.18
CA GLN A 112 6.40 1.26 -7.43
C GLN A 112 6.04 2.63 -8.05
N ALA A 113 6.95 3.24 -8.83
CA ALA A 113 6.79 4.60 -9.34
C ALA A 113 5.43 4.88 -10.04
N PRO A 114 4.90 3.98 -10.91
CA PRO A 114 3.65 4.25 -11.62
C PRO A 114 2.46 4.47 -10.68
N TYR A 115 2.21 3.53 -9.77
CA TYR A 115 1.08 3.64 -8.85
C TYR A 115 1.32 4.73 -7.80
N MET A 116 2.56 4.91 -7.32
CA MET A 116 2.87 5.93 -6.31
C MET A 116 2.54 7.34 -6.84
N SER A 117 2.83 7.60 -8.11
CA SER A 117 2.48 8.86 -8.77
C SER A 117 0.96 9.10 -8.76
N ALA A 118 0.18 8.08 -9.12
CA ALA A 118 -1.29 8.15 -9.10
C ALA A 118 -1.86 8.33 -7.68
N VAL A 119 -1.40 7.53 -6.71
CA VAL A 119 -1.85 7.58 -5.31
C VAL A 119 -1.51 8.90 -4.65
N ARG A 120 -0.32 9.46 -4.90
CA ARG A 120 0.06 10.79 -4.36
C ARG A 120 -0.80 11.91 -4.92
N ARG A 121 -1.14 11.87 -6.22
CA ARG A 121 -2.08 12.83 -6.81
C ARG A 121 -3.46 12.72 -6.17
N LEU A 122 -3.99 11.50 -6.03
CA LEU A 122 -5.28 11.26 -5.38
C LEU A 122 -5.29 11.76 -3.93
N ALA A 123 -4.29 11.41 -3.12
CA ALA A 123 -4.25 11.84 -1.72
C ALA A 123 -4.25 13.37 -1.58
N ALA A 124 -3.61 14.10 -2.50
CA ALA A 124 -3.62 15.56 -2.51
C ALA A 124 -5.01 16.17 -2.80
N GLU A 125 -5.95 15.41 -3.39
CA GLU A 125 -7.35 15.81 -3.58
C GLU A 125 -8.16 15.79 -2.26
N PHE A 126 -7.67 15.09 -1.22
CA PHE A 126 -8.39 14.81 0.02
C PHE A 126 -7.61 15.24 1.26
N GLU A 127 -8.01 16.36 1.88
CA GLU A 127 -7.39 16.89 3.11
C GLU A 127 -7.41 15.93 4.31
N ASN A 128 -8.32 14.96 4.32
CA ASN A 128 -8.44 13.91 5.33
C ASN A 128 -7.61 12.66 4.98
N THR A 129 -6.67 12.76 4.03
CA THR A 129 -5.84 11.64 3.57
C THR A 129 -4.36 11.93 3.76
N ALA A 130 -3.64 11.01 4.41
CA ALA A 130 -2.19 11.00 4.51
C ALA A 130 -1.60 9.80 3.78
N ILE A 131 -0.28 9.85 3.52
CA ILE A 131 0.48 8.76 2.92
C ILE A 131 1.61 8.36 3.86
N PHE A 132 1.84 7.07 4.00
CA PHE A 132 2.99 6.50 4.68
C PHE A 132 3.67 5.46 3.79
N ASP A 133 4.98 5.59 3.59
CA ASP A 133 5.74 4.73 2.69
C ASP A 133 6.42 3.59 3.46
N LEU A 134 5.84 2.38 3.40
CA LEU A 134 6.38 1.21 4.12
C LEU A 134 7.73 0.76 3.57
N LYS A 135 8.06 1.05 2.31
CA LYS A 135 9.38 0.76 1.73
C LYS A 135 10.50 1.38 2.55
N SER A 136 10.29 2.59 3.08
CA SER A 136 11.29 3.31 3.86
C SER A 136 11.73 2.57 5.14
N LEU A 137 10.97 1.56 5.56
CA LEU A 137 11.26 0.75 6.74
C LEU A 137 12.14 -0.47 6.44
N LEU A 138 12.15 -0.92 5.19
CA LEU A 138 12.86 -2.13 4.75
C LEU A 138 13.98 -1.85 3.76
N CYS A 139 14.15 -0.58 3.35
CA CYS A 139 15.15 -0.18 2.38
C CYS A 139 16.08 0.91 2.90
N THR A 140 17.35 0.77 2.55
CA THR A 140 18.34 1.84 2.55
C THR A 140 18.29 2.58 1.20
N PRO A 141 19.11 3.63 0.98
CA PRO A 141 19.18 4.28 -0.32
C PRO A 141 19.61 3.36 -1.47
N THR A 142 20.25 2.22 -1.20
CA THR A 142 20.83 1.35 -2.23
C THR A 142 20.21 -0.04 -2.29
N ALA A 143 19.67 -0.55 -1.18
CA ALA A 143 19.15 -1.92 -1.12
C ALA A 143 17.91 -2.04 -0.23
N CYS A 144 17.04 -2.96 -0.60
CA CYS A 144 15.87 -3.39 0.16
C CYS A 144 16.11 -4.78 0.72
N ALA A 145 16.01 -4.93 2.04
CA ALA A 145 16.30 -6.19 2.73
C ALA A 145 15.15 -7.19 2.58
N ALA A 146 15.49 -8.46 2.34
CA ALA A 146 14.55 -9.59 2.42
C ALA A 146 14.73 -10.42 3.72
N GLU A 147 15.76 -10.11 4.50
CA GLU A 147 16.05 -10.74 5.79
C GLU A 147 16.63 -9.74 6.79
N ILE A 148 16.52 -10.05 8.07
CA ILE A 148 17.20 -9.35 9.16
C ILE A 148 17.74 -10.36 10.16
N GLY A 149 19.03 -10.27 10.52
CA GLY A 149 19.64 -11.22 11.46
C GLY A 149 19.51 -12.70 11.06
N GLY A 150 19.45 -12.99 9.76
CA GLY A 150 19.23 -14.34 9.23
C GLY A 150 17.78 -14.85 9.33
N GLN A 151 16.82 -13.97 9.63
CA GLN A 151 15.40 -14.28 9.67
C GLN A 151 14.66 -13.69 8.45
N PRO A 152 13.71 -14.41 7.84
CA PRO A 152 12.93 -13.92 6.71
C PRO A 152 12.05 -12.75 7.10
N LEU A 153 12.16 -11.64 6.37
CA LEU A 153 11.19 -10.54 6.42
C LEU A 153 9.94 -10.85 5.58
N TYR A 154 10.00 -11.86 4.72
CA TYR A 154 8.95 -12.22 3.77
C TYR A 154 8.56 -13.70 3.86
N ARG A 155 7.26 -13.98 3.75
CA ARG A 155 6.72 -15.34 3.64
C ARG A 155 6.73 -15.84 2.19
N SER A 156 6.47 -14.94 1.24
CA SER A 156 6.51 -15.18 -0.21
C SER A 156 7.01 -13.93 -0.91
N THR A 157 7.03 -13.93 -2.24
CA THR A 157 7.43 -12.77 -3.06
C THR A 157 6.66 -11.47 -2.77
N SER A 158 5.52 -11.54 -2.09
CA SER A 158 4.58 -10.41 -1.95
C SER A 158 3.87 -10.35 -0.61
N HIS A 159 4.23 -11.20 0.35
CA HIS A 159 3.66 -11.18 1.68
C HIS A 159 4.77 -11.07 2.71
N ILE A 160 4.66 -10.07 3.57
CA ILE A 160 5.53 -9.91 4.73
C ILE A 160 5.37 -11.12 5.67
N SER A 161 6.47 -11.57 6.29
CA SER A 161 6.41 -12.58 7.35
C SER A 161 5.93 -11.95 8.66
N GLU A 162 5.68 -12.77 9.68
CA GLU A 162 5.42 -12.28 11.04
C GLU A 162 6.60 -11.45 11.57
N ILE A 163 7.83 -11.92 11.35
CA ILE A 163 9.06 -11.22 11.73
C ILE A 163 9.17 -9.88 10.99
N GLY A 164 8.85 -9.86 9.71
CA GLY A 164 8.83 -8.63 8.93
C GLY A 164 7.77 -7.66 9.43
N ALA A 165 6.55 -8.12 9.74
CA ALA A 165 5.50 -7.29 10.32
C ALA A 165 5.93 -6.69 11.68
N MET A 166 6.52 -7.50 12.57
CA MET A 166 7.09 -7.02 13.83
C MET A 166 8.18 -5.97 13.60
N THR A 167 9.06 -6.19 12.62
CA THR A 167 10.12 -5.22 12.25
C THR A 167 9.53 -3.87 11.85
N LEU A 168 8.42 -3.86 11.09
CA LEU A 168 7.72 -2.62 10.72
C LEU A 168 7.16 -1.90 11.96
N VAL A 169 6.49 -2.64 12.86
CA VAL A 169 5.91 -2.11 14.10
C VAL A 169 6.97 -1.56 15.05
N GLU A 170 8.09 -2.26 15.19
CA GLU A 170 9.18 -1.93 16.10
C GLU A 170 10.15 -0.87 15.54
N SER A 171 9.98 -0.44 14.29
CA SER A 171 10.80 0.60 13.65
C SER A 171 10.75 1.96 14.36
N GLY A 172 9.80 2.17 15.27
CA GLY A 172 9.57 3.43 15.98
C GLY A 172 8.99 4.53 15.09
N LYS A 173 8.71 4.24 13.81
CA LYS A 173 8.08 5.19 12.88
C LYS A 173 6.59 5.27 13.16
N ARG A 174 6.12 6.49 13.42
CA ARG A 174 4.70 6.76 13.61
C ARG A 174 4.01 6.91 12.26
N ILE A 175 2.96 6.13 12.06
CA ILE A 175 2.07 6.30 10.93
C ILE A 175 1.32 7.64 11.13
N PRO A 176 1.38 8.57 10.17
CA PRO A 176 0.69 9.85 10.29
C PRO A 176 -0.81 9.62 10.33
N VAL A 177 -1.50 10.40 11.15
CA VAL A 177 -2.95 10.54 11.12
C VAL A 177 -3.24 11.98 10.69
N PRO A 178 -4.04 12.19 9.63
CA PRO A 178 -4.46 13.53 9.23
C PRO A 178 -5.03 14.33 10.41
N ALA A 179 -4.74 15.63 10.50
CA ALA A 179 -5.29 16.46 11.57
C ALA A 179 -6.81 16.60 11.40
N ASP A 180 -7.54 16.62 12.51
CA ASP A 180 -8.98 16.81 12.51
C ASP A 180 -9.31 18.30 12.30
N ARG A 181 -9.83 18.68 11.12
CA ARG A 181 -10.22 20.07 10.86
C ARG A 181 -11.53 20.46 11.54
N ALA A 182 -12.35 19.50 11.99
CA ALA A 182 -13.57 19.81 12.73
C ALA A 182 -13.28 20.42 14.12
N ALA A 183 -12.11 20.15 14.70
CA ALA A 183 -11.66 20.77 15.95
C ALA A 183 -11.03 22.17 15.74
N ALA A 184 -10.62 22.51 14.52
CA ALA A 184 -9.99 23.81 14.22
C ALA A 184 -11.01 24.94 14.05
N SER A 185 -12.28 24.63 13.75
CA SER A 185 -13.35 25.62 13.61
C SER A 185 -14.05 25.99 14.93
N SER A 186 -13.73 25.30 16.04
CA SER A 186 -14.24 25.63 17.38
C SER A 186 -13.38 26.62 18.18
N VAL A 187 -12.24 27.06 17.63
CA VAL A 187 -11.36 28.08 18.25
C VAL A 187 -11.44 29.37 17.43
N SER A 188 -12.64 29.95 17.38
CA SER A 188 -12.86 31.33 16.93
C SER A 188 -14.25 31.78 17.36
N ARG A 189 -14.40 32.06 18.66
CA ARG A 189 -15.37 33.02 19.22
C ARG A 189 -14.77 33.69 20.43
#